data_AF-A0A9Y2B9A6-F1
#
_entry.id   AF-A0A9Y2B9A6-F1
#
_cell.length_a   1.000
_cell.length_b   1.000
_cell.length_c   1.000
_cell.angle_alpha   90.00
_cell.angle_beta   90.00
_cell.angle_gamma   90.00
#
_symmetry.space_group_name_H-M   'P 1'
#
loop_
_entity.id
_entity.type
_entity.pdbx_description
1 polymer ?
#
loop_
_entity_poly.entity_id
_entity_poly.type
_entity_poly.pdbx_seq_one_letter_code
_entity_poly.pdbx_strand_id
1 'polypeptide(L)'
;MTTELIIPKELWQSRDELVDYALDGGPVPAGFHKIKAWFSESQDAYEQTQSDVAAVAVGSPYLTPWCSLPEACDQYLVDHYALDDDAEITDEQRIEFTRHLLAQVIEQGDLFYQCAGAMNIKSTSGRNCLVGYLEESQGQAGIHCEWQGVFPSDQSWDDYLEDIGYYDIGGHDGIDRLPDEAVLKIYSNNNGS
;
A
#
# COMPACT_ATOMS: atom_id res chain seq x y z
N MET A 1 5.09 5.48 15.39
CA MET A 1 4.02 6.07 16.23
C MET A 1 2.96 6.54 15.27
N THR A 2 1.78 5.92 15.29
CA THR A 2 0.69 6.24 14.37
C THR A 2 -0.01 7.52 14.83
N THR A 3 -0.07 8.52 13.95
CA THR A 3 -0.64 9.85 14.24
C THR A 3 -2.16 9.77 14.42
N GLU A 4 -2.73 10.59 15.30
CA GLU A 4 -4.17 10.66 15.52
C GLU A 4 -4.85 11.55 14.47
N LEU A 5 -5.90 11.04 13.83
CA LEU A 5 -6.77 11.77 12.93
C LEU A 5 -7.87 12.48 13.72
N ILE A 6 -7.87 13.81 13.65
CA ILE A 6 -8.82 14.67 14.34
C ILE A 6 -10.09 14.80 13.51
N ILE A 7 -11.10 14.03 13.91
CA ILE A 7 -12.42 14.04 13.28
C ILE A 7 -13.28 15.21 13.80
N PRO A 8 -13.95 15.97 12.91
CA PRO A 8 -14.86 17.06 13.29
C PRO A 8 -15.94 16.63 14.28
N LYS A 9 -16.34 17.56 15.16
CA LYS A 9 -17.25 17.27 16.28
C LYS A 9 -18.62 16.75 15.84
N GLU A 10 -19.11 17.26 14.73
CA GLU A 10 -20.35 16.87 14.08
C GLU A 10 -20.35 15.40 13.61
N LEU A 11 -19.17 14.78 13.47
CA LEU A 11 -19.00 13.38 13.08
C LEU A 11 -18.65 12.48 14.27
N TRP A 12 -18.55 12.98 15.51
CA TRP A 12 -18.09 12.19 16.66
C TRP A 12 -18.96 10.98 16.96
N GLN A 13 -20.28 11.10 16.81
CA GLN A 13 -21.16 9.94 16.97
C GLN A 13 -20.80 8.84 15.96
N SER A 14 -20.63 9.21 14.68
CA SER A 14 -20.26 8.28 13.62
C SER A 14 -18.87 7.69 13.81
N ARG A 15 -17.93 8.45 14.41
CA ARG A 15 -16.59 7.97 14.75
C ARG A 15 -16.67 6.91 15.83
N ASP A 16 -17.41 7.17 16.90
CA ASP A 16 -17.54 6.24 18.02
C ASP A 16 -18.19 4.93 17.53
N GLU A 17 -19.24 5.02 16.72
CA GLU A 17 -19.86 3.85 16.07
C GLU A 17 -18.88 3.10 15.16
N LEU A 18 -17.98 3.82 14.47
CA LEU A 18 -16.92 3.21 13.64
C LEU A 18 -15.86 2.48 14.45
N VAL A 19 -15.45 3.04 15.59
CA VAL A 19 -14.50 2.40 16.49
C VAL A 19 -15.11 1.12 17.06
N ASP A 20 -16.37 1.17 17.50
CA ASP A 20 -17.08 -0.01 17.98
C ASP A 20 -17.23 -1.07 16.87
N TYR A 21 -17.59 -0.67 15.65
CA TYR A 21 -17.66 -1.57 14.49
C TYR A 21 -16.31 -2.23 14.19
N ALA A 22 -15.21 -1.48 14.20
CA ALA A 22 -13.88 -2.01 13.89
C ALA A 22 -13.39 -3.02 14.95
N LEU A 23 -13.69 -2.75 16.23
CA LEU A 23 -13.19 -3.54 17.35
C LEU A 23 -14.09 -4.73 17.72
N ASP A 24 -15.41 -4.54 17.67
CA ASP A 24 -16.40 -5.52 18.14
C ASP A 24 -17.17 -6.20 17.00
N GLY A 25 -17.02 -5.70 15.77
CA GLY A 25 -17.79 -6.13 14.60
C GLY A 25 -19.24 -5.63 14.64
N GLY A 26 -20.07 -6.16 13.74
CA GLY A 26 -21.50 -5.84 13.66
C GLY A 26 -21.90 -5.21 12.31
N PRO A 27 -23.11 -4.61 12.23
CA PRO A 27 -23.53 -3.93 11.00
C PRO A 27 -22.72 -2.66 10.77
N VAL A 28 -22.47 -2.34 9.50
CA VAL A 28 -21.81 -1.08 9.11
C VAL A 28 -22.58 0.12 9.68
N PRO A 29 -21.93 1.03 10.42
CA PRO A 29 -22.59 2.19 10.99
C PRO A 29 -23.29 3.06 9.94
N ALA A 30 -24.47 3.56 10.25
CA ALA A 30 -25.22 4.44 9.34
C ALA A 30 -24.43 5.71 9.00
N GLY A 31 -23.61 6.19 9.93
CA GLY A 31 -22.74 7.35 9.76
C GLY A 31 -21.44 7.10 8.99
N PHE A 32 -21.11 5.85 8.64
CA PHE A 32 -19.84 5.47 8.00
C PHE A 32 -19.54 6.30 6.75
N HIS A 33 -20.53 6.44 5.86
CA HIS A 33 -20.39 7.18 4.61
C HIS A 33 -20.01 8.66 4.83
N LYS A 34 -20.40 9.27 5.95
CA LYS A 34 -20.08 10.67 6.25
C LYS A 34 -18.61 10.85 6.60
N ILE A 35 -18.05 9.91 7.37
CA ILE A 35 -16.63 9.93 7.72
C ILE A 35 -15.78 9.59 6.51
N LYS A 36 -16.17 8.59 5.72
CA LYS A 36 -15.50 8.29 4.45
C LYS A 36 -15.49 9.50 3.51
N ALA A 37 -16.64 10.14 3.30
CA ALA A 37 -16.74 11.33 2.45
C ALA A 37 -15.87 12.48 2.98
N TRP A 38 -15.96 12.77 4.28
CA TRP A 38 -15.11 13.78 4.90
C TRP A 38 -13.62 13.47 4.73
N PHE A 39 -13.19 12.23 4.96
CA PHE A 39 -11.79 11.82 4.81
C PHE A 39 -11.28 12.01 3.38
N SER A 40 -12.07 11.59 2.39
CA SER A 40 -11.64 11.61 0.98
C SER A 40 -11.76 12.98 0.31
N GLU A 41 -12.61 13.88 0.81
CA GLU A 41 -12.94 15.15 0.14
C GLU A 41 -12.50 16.39 0.92
N SER A 42 -12.23 16.28 2.22
CA SER A 42 -11.89 17.44 3.05
C SER A 42 -10.41 17.81 2.93
N GLN A 43 -10.15 19.10 2.69
CA GLN A 43 -8.80 19.66 2.79
C GLN A 43 -8.21 19.43 4.20
N ASP A 44 -9.00 19.49 5.27
CA ASP A 44 -8.53 19.26 6.63
C ASP A 44 -8.08 17.81 6.85
N ALA A 45 -8.74 16.84 6.20
CA ALA A 45 -8.31 15.44 6.28
C ALA A 45 -7.01 15.24 5.50
N TYR A 46 -6.93 15.79 4.29
CA TYR A 46 -5.71 15.81 3.47
C TYR A 46 -4.51 16.48 4.18
N GLU A 47 -4.73 17.61 4.83
CA GLU A 47 -3.71 18.33 5.61
C GLU A 47 -3.32 17.61 6.90
N GLN A 48 -4.11 16.64 7.37
CA GLN A 48 -3.76 15.78 8.52
C GLN A 48 -3.05 14.51 8.09
N THR A 49 -3.32 14.01 6.88
CA THR A 49 -2.56 12.91 6.29
C THR A 49 -1.21 13.38 5.72
N GLN A 50 -1.00 14.70 5.53
CA GLN A 50 0.26 15.37 5.11
C GLN A 50 1.16 14.53 4.20
N SER A 51 0.73 14.34 2.95
CA SER A 51 1.47 13.57 1.95
C SER A 51 2.80 14.21 1.50
N ASP A 52 3.23 15.35 2.07
CA ASP A 52 4.61 15.83 1.90
C ASP A 52 5.63 14.94 2.63
N VAL A 53 5.17 14.20 3.66
CA VAL A 53 5.96 13.20 4.40
C VAL A 53 5.94 11.83 3.72
N ALA A 54 4.86 11.51 3.01
CA ALA A 54 4.75 10.29 2.21
C ALA A 54 5.60 10.33 0.94
N ALA A 55 5.94 11.52 0.45
CA ALA A 55 6.88 11.68 -0.65
C ALA A 55 8.36 11.43 -0.25
N VAL A 56 8.73 11.47 1.04
CA VAL A 56 10.17 11.46 1.43
C VAL A 56 10.52 10.71 2.73
N ALA A 57 9.63 10.40 3.69
CA ALA A 57 10.15 10.08 5.04
C ALA A 57 9.48 9.04 5.96
N VAL A 58 8.24 8.57 5.80
CA VAL A 58 7.69 7.63 6.84
C VAL A 58 6.70 6.56 6.36
N GLY A 59 6.24 6.55 5.11
CA GLY A 59 5.48 5.42 4.58
C GLY A 59 6.45 4.33 4.14
N SER A 60 6.33 3.10 4.66
CA SER A 60 7.00 1.96 4.02
C SER A 60 6.61 1.95 2.54
N PRO A 61 7.56 1.90 1.59
CA PRO A 61 7.21 1.75 0.20
C PRO A 61 6.46 0.43 0.03
N TYR A 62 5.20 0.49 -0.42
CA TYR A 62 4.45 -0.70 -0.76
C TYR A 62 4.62 -0.98 -2.24
N LEU A 63 5.02 -2.20 -2.57
CA LEU A 63 5.03 -2.68 -3.94
C LEU A 63 3.59 -2.99 -4.34
N THR A 64 3.11 -2.33 -5.39
CA THR A 64 1.79 -2.63 -5.94
C THR A 64 1.88 -3.85 -6.86
N PRO A 65 0.79 -4.63 -7.00
CA PRO A 65 0.76 -5.76 -7.93
C PRO A 65 0.75 -5.32 -9.41
N TRP A 66 0.76 -4.00 -9.65
CA TRP A 66 0.79 -3.34 -10.95
C TRP A 66 2.10 -2.61 -11.21
N CYS A 67 3.09 -2.75 -10.32
CA CYS A 67 4.42 -2.19 -10.56
C CYS A 67 4.94 -2.71 -11.90
N SER A 68 5.14 -1.81 -12.86
CA SER A 68 5.76 -2.16 -14.13
C SER A 68 7.26 -2.10 -13.91
N LEU A 69 7.90 -3.26 -14.11
CA LEU A 69 9.34 -3.40 -14.25
C LEU A 69 9.58 -3.84 -15.70
N PRO A 70 9.72 -2.91 -16.65
CA PRO A 70 9.88 -3.24 -18.06
C PRO A 70 11.01 -4.22 -18.33
N GLU A 71 12.08 -4.16 -17.52
CA GLU A 71 13.24 -5.05 -17.58
C GLU A 71 12.93 -6.47 -17.06
N ALA A 72 11.82 -6.70 -16.35
CA ALA A 72 11.43 -8.02 -15.85
C ALA A 72 10.80 -8.89 -16.95
N CYS A 73 11.57 -9.20 -18.00
CA CYS A 73 11.14 -10.03 -19.13
C CYS A 73 12.22 -11.02 -19.59
N ASP A 74 11.82 -12.02 -20.39
CA ASP A 74 12.68 -13.13 -20.82
C ASP A 74 13.92 -12.61 -21.57
N GLN A 75 13.75 -11.59 -22.43
CA GLN A 75 14.85 -10.98 -23.18
C GLN A 75 15.96 -10.45 -22.25
N TYR A 76 15.58 -9.63 -21.25
CA TYR A 76 16.54 -9.04 -20.33
C TYR A 76 17.12 -10.08 -19.37
N LEU A 77 16.36 -11.13 -19.02
CA LEU A 77 16.86 -12.25 -18.21
C LEU A 77 17.94 -13.02 -18.97
N VAL A 78 17.70 -13.35 -20.24
CA VAL A 78 18.67 -14.03 -21.12
C VAL A 78 19.94 -13.20 -21.24
N ASP A 79 19.80 -11.89 -21.49
CA ASP A 79 20.94 -10.97 -21.58
C ASP A 79 21.71 -10.87 -20.25
N HIS A 80 20.99 -10.84 -19.11
CA HIS A 80 21.59 -10.73 -17.77
C HIS A 80 22.42 -11.96 -17.39
N TYR A 81 21.89 -13.16 -17.66
CA TYR A 81 22.56 -14.42 -17.33
C TYR A 81 23.41 -15.00 -18.47
N ALA A 82 23.46 -14.32 -19.63
CA ALA A 82 24.11 -14.81 -20.85
C ALA A 82 23.69 -16.23 -21.21
N LEU A 83 22.37 -16.48 -21.21
CA LEU A 83 21.80 -17.78 -21.55
C LEU A 83 21.88 -18.03 -23.06
N ASP A 84 22.00 -19.29 -23.44
CA ASP A 84 21.90 -19.70 -24.84
C ASP A 84 20.46 -19.45 -25.36
N ASP A 85 20.32 -19.16 -26.66
CA ASP A 85 19.04 -18.83 -27.31
C ASP A 85 17.96 -19.93 -27.18
N ASP A 86 18.36 -21.16 -26.86
CA ASP A 86 17.50 -22.34 -26.68
C ASP A 86 17.39 -22.81 -25.23
N ALA A 87 17.96 -22.07 -24.27
CA ALA A 87 17.86 -22.39 -22.85
C ALA A 87 16.42 -22.23 -22.34
N GLU A 88 15.93 -23.24 -21.61
CA GLU A 88 14.65 -23.17 -20.94
C GLU A 88 14.75 -22.25 -19.71
N ILE A 89 13.96 -21.17 -19.70
CA ILE A 89 13.88 -20.23 -18.57
C ILE A 89 12.94 -20.81 -17.52
N THR A 90 13.49 -21.04 -16.32
CA THR A 90 12.76 -21.57 -15.17
C THR A 90 12.13 -20.46 -14.32
N ASP A 91 11.09 -20.80 -13.56
CA ASP A 91 10.47 -19.85 -12.63
C ASP A 91 11.43 -19.38 -11.54
N GLU A 92 12.36 -20.24 -11.10
CA GLU A 92 13.41 -19.87 -10.13
C GLU A 92 14.30 -18.74 -10.66
N GLN A 93 14.70 -18.81 -11.93
CA GLN A 93 15.46 -17.73 -12.59
C GLN A 93 14.63 -16.45 -12.73
N ARG A 94 13.34 -16.56 -13.06
CA ARG A 94 12.43 -15.40 -13.14
C ARG A 94 12.31 -14.70 -11.78
N ILE A 95 12.17 -15.48 -10.72
CA ILE A 95 12.05 -14.99 -9.35
C ILE A 95 13.35 -14.27 -8.92
N GLU A 96 14.49 -14.94 -9.06
CA GLU A 96 15.80 -14.38 -8.67
C GLU A 96 16.08 -13.07 -9.41
N PHE A 97 15.87 -13.07 -10.73
CA PHE A 97 16.07 -11.90 -11.57
C PHE A 97 15.13 -10.74 -11.19
N THR A 98 13.86 -11.03 -10.95
CA THR A 98 12.88 -9.99 -10.57
C THR A 98 13.21 -9.39 -9.20
N ARG A 99 13.63 -10.20 -8.22
CA ARG A 99 14.11 -9.70 -6.92
C ARG A 99 15.34 -8.82 -7.08
N HIS A 100 16.28 -9.20 -7.96
CA HIS A 100 17.44 -8.38 -8.28
C HIS A 100 17.05 -7.02 -8.86
N LEU A 101 16.13 -6.98 -9.82
CA LEU A 101 15.62 -5.73 -10.39
C LEU A 101 14.94 -4.87 -9.33
N LEU A 102 14.04 -5.44 -8.53
CA LEU A 102 13.37 -4.74 -7.43
C LEU A 102 14.38 -4.08 -6.48
N ALA A 103 15.47 -4.78 -6.14
CA ALA A 103 16.52 -4.23 -5.29
C ALA A 103 17.20 -3.02 -5.94
N GLN A 104 17.49 -3.09 -7.24
CA GLN A 104 18.06 -1.96 -7.98
C GLN A 104 17.11 -0.76 -8.02
N VAL A 105 15.82 -0.97 -8.28
CA VAL A 105 14.87 0.15 -8.37
C VAL A 105 14.66 0.81 -7.00
N ILE A 106 14.66 0.02 -5.91
CA ILE A 106 14.64 0.56 -4.53
C ILE A 106 15.90 1.40 -4.25
N GLU A 107 17.08 0.90 -4.59
CA GLU A 107 18.35 1.62 -4.40
C GLU A 107 18.40 2.93 -5.20
N GLN A 108 17.82 2.94 -6.40
CA GLN A 108 17.80 4.09 -7.31
C GLN A 108 16.70 5.09 -6.96
N GLY A 109 15.69 4.67 -6.18
CA GLY A 109 14.53 5.50 -5.85
C GLY A 109 13.57 5.70 -7.03
N ASP A 110 13.63 4.84 -8.04
CA ASP A 110 12.90 4.97 -9.32
C ASP A 110 11.53 4.24 -9.33
N LEU A 111 11.07 3.73 -8.19
CA LEU A 111 9.76 3.09 -8.09
C LEU A 111 8.63 4.14 -8.00
N PHE A 112 7.58 3.95 -8.79
CA PHE A 112 6.30 4.60 -8.55
C PHE A 112 5.67 3.98 -7.29
N TYR A 113 5.93 4.59 -6.14
CA TYR A 113 5.32 4.17 -4.89
C TYR A 113 3.85 4.60 -4.85
N GLN A 114 2.95 3.66 -4.57
CA GLN A 114 1.71 4.00 -3.88
C GLN A 114 2.00 3.84 -2.40
N CYS A 115 1.79 4.90 -1.64
CA CYS A 115 2.04 4.88 -0.21
C CYS A 115 0.77 4.36 0.47
N ALA A 116 0.91 3.35 1.32
CA ALA A 116 -0.17 2.93 2.20
C ALA A 116 0.06 3.58 3.57
N GLY A 117 -0.97 4.19 4.12
CA GLY A 117 -0.93 4.89 5.39
C GLY A 117 -2.04 4.44 6.33
N ALA A 118 -1.83 4.65 7.62
CA ALA A 118 -2.85 4.46 8.63
C ALA A 118 -2.81 5.60 9.65
N MET A 119 -3.97 6.03 10.11
CA MET A 119 -4.12 7.04 11.17
C MET A 119 -5.01 6.51 12.28
N ASN A 120 -4.66 6.81 13.52
CA ASN A 120 -5.47 6.45 14.69
C ASN A 120 -6.73 7.31 14.74
N ILE A 121 -7.90 6.69 14.96
CA ILE A 121 -9.10 7.40 15.39
C ILE A 121 -9.47 6.96 16.80
N LYS A 122 -9.77 7.93 17.67
CA LYS A 122 -10.06 7.70 19.09
C LYS A 122 -11.50 8.07 19.41
N SER A 123 -12.25 7.10 19.94
CA SER A 123 -13.61 7.30 20.44
C SER A 123 -13.66 8.18 21.70
N THR A 124 -14.85 8.69 22.04
CA THR A 124 -15.04 9.43 23.31
C THR A 124 -14.72 8.60 24.55
N SER A 125 -14.87 7.27 24.50
CA SER A 125 -14.55 6.35 25.59
C SER A 125 -13.04 6.09 25.75
N GLY A 126 -12.22 6.52 24.79
CA GLY A 126 -10.79 6.31 24.77
C GLY A 126 -10.32 5.08 24.01
N ARG A 127 -11.23 4.23 23.53
CA ARG A 127 -10.93 3.15 22.57
C ARG A 127 -10.46 3.73 21.25
N ASN A 128 -9.57 3.04 20.55
CA ASN A 128 -9.05 3.46 19.25
C ASN A 128 -9.08 2.33 18.23
N CYS A 129 -9.11 2.71 16.96
CA CYS A 129 -8.83 1.84 15.83
C CYS A 129 -8.10 2.68 14.77
N LEU A 130 -7.72 2.05 13.66
CA LEU A 130 -7.05 2.72 12.55
C LEU A 130 -8.05 3.05 11.44
N VAL A 131 -7.79 4.13 10.74
CA VAL A 131 -8.27 4.38 9.38
C VAL A 131 -7.10 4.08 8.45
N GLY A 132 -7.24 3.05 7.61
CA GLY A 132 -6.26 2.74 6.57
C GLY A 132 -6.62 3.42 5.26
N TYR A 133 -5.60 3.92 4.55
CA TYR A 133 -5.75 4.63 3.29
C TYR A 133 -4.58 4.35 2.35
N LEU A 134 -4.84 4.50 1.05
CA LEU A 134 -3.81 4.52 0.00
C LEU A 134 -3.64 5.94 -0.50
N GLU A 135 -2.42 6.33 -0.79
CA GLU A 135 -2.10 7.58 -1.45
C GLU A 135 -1.84 7.35 -2.93
N GLU A 136 -2.67 7.97 -3.76
CA GLU A 136 -2.59 7.87 -5.20
C GLU A 136 -2.18 9.22 -5.80
N SER A 137 -1.13 9.22 -6.62
CA SER A 137 -0.81 10.37 -7.45
C SER A 137 -1.78 10.44 -8.63
N GLN A 138 -2.62 11.47 -8.66
CA GLN A 138 -3.56 11.74 -9.76
C GLN A 138 -3.00 12.76 -10.76
N GLY A 139 -1.66 12.81 -10.91
CA GLY A 139 -0.98 13.73 -11.81
C GLY A 139 -1.22 15.20 -11.44
N GLN A 140 -1.83 15.97 -12.34
CA GLN A 140 -2.09 17.40 -12.11
C GLN A 140 -3.12 17.68 -11.01
N ALA A 141 -3.92 16.68 -10.61
CA ALA A 141 -4.87 16.80 -9.50
C ALA A 141 -4.21 16.65 -8.12
N GLY A 142 -2.91 16.33 -8.06
CA GLY A 142 -2.18 16.15 -6.81
C GLY A 142 -2.31 14.73 -6.25
N ILE A 143 -2.10 14.60 -4.94
CA ILE A 143 -2.20 13.32 -4.22
C ILE A 143 -3.62 13.18 -3.66
N HIS A 144 -4.22 12.00 -3.85
CA HIS A 144 -5.51 11.63 -3.30
C HIS A 144 -5.34 10.55 -2.23
N CYS A 145 -5.96 10.74 -1.06
CA CYS A 145 -6.01 9.73 -0.01
C CYS A 145 -7.29 8.88 -0.17
N GLU A 146 -7.15 7.71 -0.78
CA GLU A 146 -8.25 6.76 -0.95
C GLU A 146 -8.47 5.97 0.35
N TRP A 147 -9.67 6.10 0.92
CA TRP A 147 -10.08 5.33 2.09
C TRP A 147 -10.18 3.82 1.78
N GLN A 148 -9.46 3.00 2.53
CA GLN A 148 -9.52 1.54 2.41
C GLN A 148 -10.40 0.89 3.49
N GLY A 149 -10.42 1.42 4.71
CA GLY A 149 -11.19 0.79 5.77
C GLY A 149 -10.91 1.33 7.16
N VAL A 150 -11.54 0.69 8.14
CA VAL A 150 -11.15 0.79 9.55
C VAL A 150 -10.65 -0.55 10.04
N PHE A 151 -9.58 -0.53 10.83
CA PHE A 151 -8.84 -1.71 11.23
C PHE A 151 -8.62 -1.71 12.75
N PRO A 152 -8.86 -2.83 13.45
CA PRO A 152 -8.68 -2.89 14.91
C PRO A 152 -7.22 -2.75 15.37
N SER A 153 -6.25 -3.01 14.51
CA SER A 153 -4.81 -2.96 14.82
C SER A 153 -3.95 -2.75 13.57
N ASP A 154 -2.67 -2.41 13.78
CA ASP A 154 -1.70 -2.34 12.68
C ASP A 154 -1.60 -3.69 11.95
N GLN A 155 -1.58 -4.81 12.69
CA GLN A 155 -1.57 -6.15 12.09
C GLN A 155 -2.75 -6.38 11.14
N SER A 156 -3.97 -5.99 11.53
CA SER A 156 -5.14 -6.17 10.65
C SER A 156 -5.12 -5.27 9.42
N TRP A 157 -4.36 -4.16 9.47
CA TRP A 157 -4.11 -3.30 8.32
C TRP A 157 -3.06 -3.93 7.40
N ASP A 158 -1.97 -4.45 7.96
CA ASP A 158 -0.93 -5.16 7.21
C ASP A 158 -1.52 -6.40 6.50
N ASP A 159 -2.33 -7.21 7.21
CA ASP A 159 -3.02 -8.37 6.66
C ASP A 159 -3.94 -7.97 5.48
N TYR A 160 -4.61 -6.82 5.58
CA TYR A 160 -5.45 -6.29 4.51
C TYR A 160 -4.62 -5.87 3.30
N LEU A 161 -3.52 -5.16 3.51
CA LEU A 161 -2.61 -4.74 2.44
C LEU A 161 -2.09 -5.94 1.67
N GLU A 162 -1.66 -7.00 2.38
CA GLU A 162 -1.24 -8.24 1.73
C GLU A 162 -2.37 -8.90 0.92
N ASP A 163 -3.61 -8.94 1.43
CA ASP A 163 -4.78 -9.50 0.73
C ASP A 163 -5.09 -8.74 -0.58
N ILE A 164 -4.92 -7.42 -0.58
CA ILE A 164 -5.08 -6.59 -1.79
C ILE A 164 -3.79 -6.51 -2.64
N GLY A 165 -2.73 -7.23 -2.26
CA GLY A 165 -1.49 -7.38 -3.01
C GLY A 165 -0.48 -6.26 -2.85
N TYR A 166 -0.59 -5.45 -1.79
CA TYR A 166 0.36 -4.41 -1.39
C TYR A 166 1.33 -4.99 -0.39
N TYR A 167 2.59 -5.09 -0.78
CA TYR A 167 3.63 -5.69 0.07
C TYR A 167 4.62 -4.64 0.55
N ASP A 168 4.91 -4.61 1.84
CA ASP A 168 5.96 -3.77 2.41
C ASP A 168 7.33 -4.24 1.89
N ILE A 169 7.94 -3.45 1.02
CA ILE A 169 9.27 -3.68 0.46
C ILE A 169 10.34 -2.76 1.09
N GLY A 170 10.08 -2.25 2.29
CA GLY A 170 11.01 -1.41 3.05
C GLY A 170 12.36 -2.11 3.27
N GLY A 171 13.34 -1.78 2.43
CA GLY A 171 14.70 -2.32 2.48
C GLY A 171 14.85 -3.70 1.82
N HIS A 172 16.10 -4.18 1.69
CA HIS A 172 16.41 -5.48 1.05
C HIS A 172 15.66 -6.65 1.69
N ASP A 173 15.51 -6.65 3.02
CA ASP A 173 14.78 -7.70 3.74
C ASP A 173 13.28 -7.76 3.37
N GLY A 174 12.70 -6.67 2.85
CA GLY A 174 11.32 -6.66 2.35
C GLY A 174 11.14 -7.42 1.04
N ILE A 175 12.12 -7.34 0.14
CA ILE A 175 12.10 -8.03 -1.17
C ILE A 175 12.15 -9.55 -0.98
N ASP A 176 12.99 -10.02 -0.07
CA ASP A 176 13.15 -11.46 0.20
C ASP A 176 11.89 -12.06 0.85
N ARG A 177 11.06 -11.23 1.47
CA ARG A 177 9.77 -11.63 2.07
C ARG A 177 8.63 -11.67 1.07
N LEU A 178 8.82 -11.15 -0.15
CA LEU A 178 7.79 -11.22 -1.19
C LEU A 178 7.49 -12.68 -1.55
N PRO A 179 6.20 -13.10 -1.53
CA PRO A 179 5.80 -14.41 -2.03
C PRO A 179 6.23 -14.60 -3.48
N ASP A 180 6.76 -15.78 -3.81
CA ASP A 180 7.22 -16.12 -5.16
C ASP A 180 6.12 -15.90 -6.22
N GLU A 181 4.86 -16.16 -5.87
CA GLU A 181 3.71 -15.90 -6.75
C GLU A 181 3.52 -14.42 -7.09
N ALA A 182 3.79 -13.52 -6.14
CA ALA A 182 3.74 -12.08 -6.38
C ALA A 182 4.91 -11.62 -7.25
N VAL A 183 6.11 -12.17 -7.01
CA VAL A 183 7.30 -11.91 -7.82
C VAL A 183 7.09 -12.37 -9.28
N LEU A 184 6.57 -13.58 -9.47
CA LEU A 184 6.23 -14.09 -10.82
C LEU A 184 5.13 -13.27 -11.49
N LYS A 185 4.15 -12.76 -10.74
CA LYS A 185 3.12 -11.88 -11.28
C LYS A 185 3.73 -10.58 -11.82
N ILE A 186 4.64 -9.96 -11.07
CA ILE A 186 5.36 -8.76 -11.51
C ILE A 186 6.16 -9.03 -12.79
N TYR A 187 6.86 -10.16 -12.85
CA TYR A 187 7.55 -10.60 -14.07
C TYR A 187 6.56 -10.76 -15.24
N SER A 188 5.44 -11.42 -15.03
CA SER A 188 4.45 -11.68 -16.09
C SER A 188 3.72 -10.44 -16.59
N ASN A 189 3.53 -9.41 -15.75
CA ASN A 189 2.85 -8.16 -16.12
C ASN A 189 3.50 -7.45 -17.31
N ASN A 190 4.81 -7.65 -17.52
CA ASN A 190 5.56 -7.01 -18.60
C ASN A 190 5.75 -7.94 -19.82
N ASN A 191 5.36 -9.22 -19.69
CA ASN A 191 5.41 -10.22 -20.77
C ASN A 191 4.04 -10.47 -21.43
N GLY A 192 3.02 -9.67 -21.06
CA GLY A 192 1.66 -9.77 -21.60
C GLY A 192 1.42 -8.86 -22.81
N SER A 193 1.70 -9.36 -24.02
CA SER A 193 1.04 -8.99 -25.29
C SER A 193 1.04 -10.18 -26.25
#